data_AF-A0A412UHW8-F1
#
_entry.id   AF-A0A412UHW8-F1
#
_cell.length_a   1.000
_cell.length_b   1.000
_cell.length_c   1.000
_cell.angle_alpha   90.00
_cell.angle_beta   90.00
_cell.angle_gamma   90.00
#
_symmetry.space_group_name_H-M   'P 1'
#
loop_
_entity.id
_entity.type
_entity.pdbx_description
1 polymer ?
#
loop_
_entity_poly.entity_id
_entity_poly.type
_entity_poly.pdbx_seq_one_letter_code
_entity_poly.pdbx_strand_id
1 'polypeptide(L)'
;MLAGMAGFEVLSEDIPRCPHCGWQLVPWVRDDTFLQGGAWRESLERYERFVRERSSGRVLLLELGVGEMTPGIITLPFWSMTAKLPDAHLLSVNISNGSAPLQLGSKAEAIQADLGALLSAARTGDGA
;
A
#
# COMPACT_ATOMS: atom_id res chain seq x y z
N MET A 1 -18.94 -7.53 28.94
CA MET A 1 -18.57 -6.15 28.59
C MET A 1 -17.27 -5.82 29.29
N LEU A 2 -16.33 -5.17 28.60
CA LEU A 2 -15.09 -4.71 29.22
C LEU A 2 -15.43 -3.61 30.23
N ALA A 3 -14.83 -3.64 31.43
CA ALA A 3 -15.04 -2.60 32.42
C ALA A 3 -14.56 -1.25 31.86
N GLY A 4 -15.45 -0.24 31.81
CA GLY A 4 -15.13 1.11 31.32
C GLY A 4 -15.88 1.59 30.06
N MET A 5 -16.78 0.78 29.49
CA MET A 5 -17.54 1.15 28.28
C MET A 5 -18.88 1.86 28.53
N ALA A 6 -19.30 1.99 29.80
CA ALA A 6 -20.59 2.61 30.14
C ALA A 6 -20.63 4.07 29.65
N GLY A 7 -21.61 4.39 28.80
CA GLY A 7 -21.78 5.72 28.19
C GLY A 7 -21.17 5.89 26.80
N PHE A 8 -20.54 4.85 26.24
CA PHE A 8 -20.00 4.83 24.87
C PHE A 8 -20.76 3.86 23.94
N GLU A 9 -21.97 3.46 24.32
CA GLU A 9 -22.83 2.59 23.52
C GLU A 9 -23.54 3.37 22.40
N VAL A 10 -23.61 2.75 21.23
CA VAL A 10 -24.47 3.20 20.12
C VAL A 10 -25.82 2.49 20.24
N LEU A 11 -26.92 3.22 19.99
CA LEU A 11 -28.26 2.62 19.98
C LEU A 11 -28.38 1.58 18.86
N SER A 12 -29.12 0.51 19.09
CA SER A 12 -29.19 -0.61 18.14
C SER A 12 -29.85 -0.23 16.82
N GLU A 13 -30.78 0.73 16.87
CA GLU A 13 -31.47 1.33 15.72
C GLU A 13 -30.55 2.22 14.86
N ASP A 14 -29.47 2.76 15.42
CA ASP A 14 -28.51 3.61 14.70
C ASP A 14 -27.45 2.80 13.96
N ILE A 15 -27.34 1.49 14.24
CA ILE A 15 -26.37 0.63 13.55
C ILE A 15 -26.90 0.33 12.14
N PRO A 16 -26.19 0.77 11.07
CA PRO A 16 -26.66 0.55 9.71
C PRO A 16 -26.69 -0.94 9.37
N ARG A 17 -27.70 -1.36 8.60
CA ARG A 17 -27.94 -2.76 8.23
C ARG A 17 -28.08 -2.94 6.73
N CYS A 18 -27.66 -4.11 6.24
CA CYS A 18 -27.82 -4.52 4.86
C CYS A 18 -29.32 -4.64 4.53
N PRO A 19 -29.82 -3.96 3.48
CA PRO A 19 -31.23 -4.03 3.10
C PRO A 19 -31.65 -5.40 2.56
N HIS A 20 -30.70 -6.27 2.19
CA HIS A 20 -30.98 -7.58 1.61
C HIS A 20 -31.06 -8.70 2.66
N CYS A 21 -30.19 -8.67 3.68
CA CYS A 21 -30.09 -9.76 4.67
C CYS A 21 -30.18 -9.31 6.13
N GLY A 22 -30.28 -8.00 6.41
CA GLY A 22 -30.42 -7.44 7.76
C GLY A 22 -29.14 -7.46 8.61
N TRP A 23 -28.04 -8.00 8.10
CA TRP A 23 -26.73 -7.99 8.76
C TRP A 23 -26.22 -6.58 8.99
N GLN A 24 -25.45 -6.38 10.07
CA GLN A 24 -24.81 -5.09 10.36
C GLN A 24 -23.81 -4.75 9.26
N LEU A 25 -23.84 -3.51 8.77
CA LEU A 25 -22.81 -3.02 7.87
C LEU A 25 -21.54 -2.77 8.67
N VAL A 26 -20.41 -3.03 8.04
CA VAL A 26 -19.07 -2.83 8.60
C VAL A 26 -18.30 -1.84 7.73
N PRO A 27 -17.32 -1.11 8.28
CA PRO A 27 -16.41 -0.31 7.49
C PRO A 27 -15.76 -1.16 6.39
N TRP A 28 -15.58 -0.59 5.20
CA TRP A 28 -14.93 -1.29 4.10
C TRP A 28 -13.40 -1.29 4.27
N VAL A 29 -12.94 -2.09 5.24
CA VAL A 29 -11.53 -2.29 5.59
C VAL A 29 -11.14 -3.74 5.37
N ARG A 30 -9.84 -4.02 5.24
CA ARG A 30 -9.35 -5.38 4.97
C ARG A 30 -9.41 -6.26 6.23
N ASP A 31 -10.46 -7.07 6.32
CA ASP A 31 -10.63 -8.14 7.30
C ASP A 31 -11.24 -9.39 6.63
N ASP A 32 -11.78 -10.32 7.43
CA ASP A 32 -12.47 -11.53 6.99
C ASP A 32 -13.81 -11.27 6.29
N THR A 33 -14.36 -10.05 6.45
CA THR A 33 -15.60 -9.59 5.81
C THR A 33 -15.36 -8.70 4.58
N PHE A 34 -14.11 -8.41 4.24
CA PHE A 34 -13.76 -7.49 3.16
C PHE A 34 -14.34 -7.89 1.79
N LEU A 35 -15.28 -7.08 1.32
CA LEU A 35 -15.94 -7.32 0.04
C LEU A 35 -15.09 -6.82 -1.14
N GLN A 36 -14.73 -7.75 -2.02
CA GLN A 36 -14.02 -7.51 -3.28
C GLN A 36 -15.00 -7.26 -4.43
N GLY A 37 -15.80 -6.20 -4.31
CA GLY A 37 -16.83 -5.83 -5.30
C GLY A 37 -16.29 -5.39 -6.66
N GLY A 38 -17.17 -4.93 -7.55
CA GLY A 38 -16.82 -4.56 -8.93
C GLY A 38 -15.69 -3.52 -9.03
N ALA A 39 -15.80 -2.41 -8.29
CA ALA A 39 -14.79 -1.34 -8.31
C ALA A 39 -13.40 -1.82 -7.83
N TRP A 40 -13.36 -2.74 -6.86
CA TRP A 40 -12.11 -3.33 -6.39
C TRP A 40 -11.50 -4.23 -7.46
N ARG A 41 -12.29 -5.12 -8.07
CA ARG A 41 -11.82 -6.03 -9.13
C ARG A 41 -11.31 -5.27 -10.35
N GLU A 42 -12.04 -4.26 -10.79
CA GLU A 42 -11.62 -3.41 -11.91
C GLU A 42 -10.29 -2.69 -11.62
N SER A 43 -10.11 -2.22 -10.39
CA SER A 43 -8.85 -1.57 -9.98
C SER A 43 -7.69 -2.56 -9.92
N LEU A 44 -7.93 -3.78 -9.42
CA LEU A 44 -6.93 -4.85 -9.42
C LEU A 44 -6.52 -5.23 -10.86
N GLU A 45 -7.50 -5.43 -11.75
CA GLU A 45 -7.24 -5.76 -13.16
C GLU A 45 -6.40 -4.69 -13.86
N ARG A 46 -6.68 -3.40 -13.59
CA ARG A 46 -5.86 -2.29 -14.10
C ARG A 46 -4.43 -2.36 -13.61
N TYR A 47 -4.23 -2.63 -12.32
CA TYR A 47 -2.90 -2.76 -11.73
C TYR A 47 -2.13 -3.95 -12.33
N GLU A 48 -2.74 -5.13 -12.37
CA GLU A 48 -2.12 -6.33 -12.92
C GLU A 48 -1.77 -6.18 -14.42
N ARG A 49 -2.65 -5.54 -15.19
CA ARG A 49 -2.38 -5.22 -16.59
C ARG A 49 -1.18 -4.29 -16.72
N PHE A 50 -1.13 -3.20 -15.94
CA PHE A 50 -0.01 -2.27 -15.95
C PHE A 50 1.32 -2.97 -15.64
N VAL A 51 1.35 -3.81 -14.59
CA VAL A 51 2.55 -4.57 -14.23
C VAL A 51 2.97 -5.49 -15.37
N ARG A 52 2.04 -6.25 -15.95
CA ARG A 52 2.34 -7.18 -17.05
C ARG A 52 2.90 -6.48 -18.28
N GLU A 53 2.32 -5.34 -18.67
CA GLU A 53 2.74 -4.58 -19.85
C GLU A 53 4.10 -3.89 -19.68
N ARG A 54 4.51 -3.59 -18.45
CA ARG A 54 5.76 -2.87 -18.16
C ARG A 54 6.91 -3.77 -17.71
N SER A 55 6.65 -5.04 -17.39
CA SER A 55 7.61 -6.01 -16.86
C SER A 55 8.86 -6.25 -17.73
N SER A 56 8.81 -5.99 -19.04
CA SER A 56 9.95 -6.17 -19.95
C SER A 56 10.82 -4.92 -20.12
N GLY A 57 10.39 -3.77 -19.58
CA GLY A 57 11.12 -2.51 -19.66
C GLY A 57 11.99 -2.23 -18.43
N ARG A 58 12.53 -1.00 -18.39
CA ARG A 58 13.14 -0.41 -17.19
C ARG A 58 12.06 -0.01 -16.21
N VAL A 59 12.06 -0.60 -15.02
CA VAL A 59 11.03 -0.41 -13.99
C VAL A 59 11.65 0.16 -12.73
N LEU A 60 11.16 1.31 -12.28
CA LEU A 60 11.40 1.80 -10.93
C LEU A 60 10.21 1.43 -10.05
N LEU A 61 10.47 0.63 -9.02
CA LEU A 61 9.53 0.32 -7.96
C LEU A 61 9.78 1.31 -6.83
N LEU A 62 8.88 2.29 -6.70
CA LEU A 62 9.04 3.39 -5.75
C LEU A 62 8.11 3.20 -4.54
N GLU A 63 8.70 2.93 -3.38
CA GLU A 63 7.97 2.84 -2.10
C GLU A 63 8.05 4.18 -1.36
N LEU A 64 6.91 4.79 -1.05
CA LEU A 64 6.85 6.08 -0.37
C LEU A 64 6.11 5.91 0.97
N GLY A 65 6.82 6.01 2.08
CA GLY A 65 6.24 5.95 3.43
C GLY A 65 5.63 4.58 3.78
N VAL A 66 6.03 3.52 3.07
CA VAL A 66 5.56 2.15 3.33
C VAL A 66 6.27 1.62 4.57
N GLY A 67 5.48 1.16 5.54
CA GLY A 67 5.97 0.57 6.79
C GLY A 67 5.61 -0.90 6.95
N GLU A 68 6.02 -1.48 8.07
CA GLU A 68 5.99 -2.93 8.33
C GLU A 68 4.62 -3.50 8.76
N MET A 69 3.56 -2.68 8.80
CA MET A 69 2.24 -3.12 9.29
C MET A 69 1.59 -4.17 8.37
N THR A 70 1.72 -3.99 7.06
CA THR A 70 1.11 -4.86 6.04
C THR A 70 2.06 -5.10 4.87
N PRO A 71 3.21 -5.75 5.08
CA PRO A 71 4.26 -5.86 4.09
C PRO A 71 3.83 -6.67 2.85
N GLY A 72 2.80 -7.52 2.99
CA GLY A 72 2.23 -8.29 1.89
C GLY A 72 1.49 -7.46 0.82
N ILE A 73 1.20 -6.18 1.06
CA ILE A 73 0.47 -5.34 0.10
C ILE A 73 1.42 -4.66 -0.89
N ILE A 74 2.58 -4.17 -0.44
CA ILE A 74 3.53 -3.42 -1.29
C ILE A 74 4.94 -4.02 -1.20
N THR A 75 5.54 -4.04 0.00
CA THR A 75 6.95 -4.38 0.22
C THR A 75 7.34 -5.75 -0.33
N LEU A 76 6.66 -6.82 0.06
CA LEU A 76 6.99 -8.17 -0.39
C LEU A 76 6.73 -8.37 -1.90
N PRO A 77 5.61 -7.89 -2.48
CA PRO A 77 5.43 -7.87 -3.93
C PRO A 77 6.55 -7.14 -4.67
N PHE A 78 6.94 -5.94 -4.22
CA PHE A 78 7.99 -5.15 -4.86
C PHE A 78 9.36 -5.83 -4.77
N TRP A 79 9.70 -6.45 -3.65
CA TRP A 79 10.93 -7.24 -3.55
C TRP A 79 10.91 -8.42 -4.51
N SER A 80 9.77 -9.14 -4.60
CA SER A 80 9.61 -10.25 -5.55
C SER A 80 9.76 -9.79 -7.00
N MET A 81 9.17 -8.65 -7.34
CA MET A 81 9.28 -8.06 -8.68
C MET A 81 10.71 -7.60 -8.97
N THR A 82 11.37 -6.92 -8.04
CA THR A 82 12.77 -6.50 -8.19
C THR A 82 13.69 -7.70 -8.42
N ALA A 83 13.46 -8.81 -7.72
CA ALA A 83 14.24 -10.02 -7.90
C ALA A 83 13.99 -10.71 -9.27
N LYS A 84 12.73 -10.71 -9.75
CA LYS A 84 12.32 -11.46 -10.95
C LYS A 84 12.46 -10.69 -12.26
N LEU A 85 12.23 -9.38 -12.22
CA LEU A 85 12.24 -8.55 -13.42
C LEU A 85 13.69 -8.25 -13.84
N PRO A 86 14.00 -8.32 -15.16
CA PRO A 86 15.36 -8.22 -15.64
C PRO A 86 15.99 -6.85 -15.35
N ASP A 87 15.22 -5.78 -15.51
CA ASP A 87 15.69 -4.39 -15.38
C ASP A 87 14.75 -3.58 -14.45
N ALA A 88 14.64 -4.06 -13.20
CA ALA A 88 13.89 -3.40 -12.15
C ALA A 88 14.80 -2.92 -11.02
N HIS A 89 14.51 -1.73 -10.49
CA HIS A 89 15.18 -1.15 -9.35
C HIS A 89 14.15 -0.74 -8.29
N LEU A 90 14.42 -1.04 -7.03
CA LEU A 90 13.61 -0.64 -5.89
C LEU A 90 14.21 0.60 -5.24
N LEU A 91 13.41 1.65 -5.09
CA LEU A 91 13.76 2.81 -4.28
C LEU A 91 12.73 2.97 -3.18
N SER A 92 13.14 2.81 -1.92
CA SER A 92 12.28 3.11 -0.78
C SER A 92 12.61 4.49 -0.20
N VAL A 93 11.58 5.26 0.11
CA VAL A 93 11.69 6.55 0.78
C VAL A 93 10.83 6.52 2.02
N ASN A 94 11.42 6.72 3.18
CA ASN A 94 10.68 6.77 4.42
C ASN A 94 11.38 7.70 5.42
N ILE A 95 10.62 8.33 6.31
CA ILE A 95 11.16 9.24 7.35
C ILE A 95 11.99 8.46 8.37
N SER A 96 11.68 7.18 8.54
CA SER A 96 12.43 6.21 9.33
C SER A 96 12.89 5.05 8.45
N ASN A 97 13.91 4.31 8.87
CA ASN A 97 14.37 3.08 8.22
C ASN A 97 14.98 3.26 6.81
N GLY A 98 16.18 3.87 6.75
CA GLY A 98 16.94 4.10 5.52
C GLY A 98 17.78 2.92 5.00
N SER A 99 17.43 1.67 5.31
CA SER A 99 18.18 0.51 4.81
C SER A 99 17.43 -0.23 3.72
N ALA A 100 18.09 -0.39 2.58
CA ALA A 100 17.59 -1.25 1.50
C ALA A 100 17.68 -2.73 1.90
N PRO A 101 16.81 -3.58 1.35
CA PRO A 101 16.89 -5.04 1.54
C PRO A 101 18.18 -5.62 0.95
N LEU A 102 19.05 -6.16 1.81
CA LEU A 102 20.36 -6.70 1.43
C LEU A 102 20.30 -7.78 0.33
N GLN A 103 19.21 -8.56 0.30
CA GLN A 103 19.03 -9.66 -0.65
C GLN A 103 18.76 -9.18 -2.08
N LEU A 104 18.41 -7.90 -2.27
CA LEU A 104 18.26 -7.29 -3.60
C LEU A 104 19.56 -6.63 -4.10
N GLY A 105 20.61 -6.57 -3.27
CA GLY A 105 21.93 -6.06 -3.65
C GLY A 105 21.86 -4.67 -4.28
N SER A 106 22.53 -4.48 -5.42
CA SER A 106 22.56 -3.21 -6.15
C SER A 106 21.23 -2.86 -6.86
N LYS A 107 20.21 -3.71 -6.79
CA LYS A 107 18.88 -3.43 -7.35
C LYS A 107 17.97 -2.70 -6.37
N ALA A 108 18.45 -2.37 -5.17
CA ALA A 108 17.65 -1.67 -4.17
C ALA A 108 18.43 -0.56 -3.46
N GLU A 109 17.78 0.58 -3.30
CA GLU A 109 18.27 1.74 -2.57
C GLU A 109 17.19 2.24 -1.60
N ALA A 110 17.62 2.90 -0.54
CA ALA A 110 16.74 3.48 0.47
C ALA A 110 17.19 4.91 0.79
N ILE A 111 16.23 5.82 0.83
CA ILE A 111 16.40 7.23 1.20
C ILE A 111 15.65 7.47 2.49
N GLN A 112 16.38 7.85 3.54
CA GLN A 112 15.77 8.34 4.77
C GLN A 112 15.50 9.84 4.65
N ALA A 113 14.25 10.22 4.39
CA ALA A 113 13.87 11.62 4.24
C ALA A 113 12.39 11.86 4.58
N ASP A 114 12.09 13.10 4.94
CA ASP A 114 10.71 13.59 4.91
C ASP A 114 10.20 13.62 3.46
N LEU A 115 9.05 12.98 3.20
CA LEU A 115 8.49 12.88 1.86
C LEU A 115 8.10 14.25 1.28
N GLY A 116 7.60 15.17 2.11
CA GLY A 116 7.24 16.52 1.68
C GLY A 116 8.45 17.31 1.20
N ALA A 117 9.53 17.28 1.99
CA ALA A 117 10.80 17.91 1.64
C ALA A 117 11.42 17.29 0.38
N LEU A 118 11.45 15.95 0.28
CA LEU A 118 11.99 15.24 -0.88
C LEU A 118 11.23 15.59 -2.16
N LEU A 119 9.89 15.52 -2.14
CA LEU A 119 9.05 15.83 -3.30
C LEU A 119 9.15 17.30 -3.71
N SER A 120 9.32 18.21 -2.74
CA SER A 120 9.56 19.63 -3.02
C SER A 120 10.90 19.81 -3.76
N ALA A 121 11.98 19.22 -3.25
CA ALA A 121 13.29 19.29 -3.89
C ALA A 121 13.29 18.68 -5.30
N ALA A 122 12.64 17.51 -5.47
CA ALA A 122 12.53 16.84 -6.77
C ALA A 122 11.78 17.67 -7.82
N ARG A 123 10.78 18.46 -7.42
CA ARG A 123 10.03 19.36 -8.32
C ARG A 123 10.84 20.58 -8.76
N THR A 124 11.81 21.02 -7.97
CA THR A 124 12.69 22.14 -8.32
C THR A 124 13.86 21.73 -9.24
N GLY A 125 14.04 20.43 -9.48
CA GLY A 125 15.13 19.86 -10.27
C GLY A 125 15.05 20.06 -11.78
N ASP A 126 13.96 20.60 -12.34
CA ASP A 126 13.76 20.83 -13.78
C ASP A 126 14.48 22.10 -14.32
N GLY A 127 15.65 22.44 -13.77
CA GLY A 127 16.35 23.71 -14.05
C GLY A 127 17.87 23.63 -14.26
N ALA A 128 18.45 22.45 -14.52
CA ALA A 128 19.87 22.31 -14.83
C ALA A 128 20.10 21.38 -16.04
#